data_AF-A0A0B5QVW1-F1
#
_entry.id   AF-A0A0B5QVW1-F1
#
_cell.length_a   1.000
_cell.length_b   1.000
_cell.length_c   1.000
_cell.angle_alpha   90.00
_cell.angle_beta   90.00
_cell.angle_gamma   90.00
#
_symmetry.space_group_name_H-M   'P 1'
#
loop_
_entity.id
_entity.type
_entity.pdbx_description
1 polymer ?
#
loop_
_entity_poly.entity_id
_entity_poly.type
_entity_poly.pdbx_seq_one_letter_code
_entity_poly.pdbx_strand_id
1 'polypeptide(L)'
;MEGLAMILFFITLIGIITTIVLIIYSAIKKNFKYRPKQLAIVLVIFIVAFIGSTIFYGAVQSPESKAKFEASQKAKEEEKAQKELAEKEKKANEEKQKQENQQVKENSEATVETVQKEETPVVAEVPKVDDRFIIKSEPNTSAAVDELLKRGKEDSKNTTDSQIKEAVKFINDNYYNNYWANNSIMEKTIYYGSLLEHSNSNKDIISLGTDAEQVVKYIYRGAEKVADTSTQSNLKQIKKSLEKIPDDYKK
;
A
#
# COMPACT_ATOMS: atom_id res chain seq x y z
N MET A 1 -0.28 -0.92 -24.40
CA MET A 1 0.42 0.36 -24.15
C MET A 1 1.39 0.68 -25.28
N GLU A 2 2.24 -0.25 -25.71
CA GLU A 2 3.23 -0.04 -26.78
C GLU A 2 2.61 0.40 -28.13
N GLY A 3 1.52 -0.25 -28.57
CA GLY A 3 0.85 0.11 -29.83
C GLY A 3 0.27 1.53 -29.86
N LEU A 4 -0.32 1.99 -28.75
CA LEU A 4 -0.88 3.35 -28.66
C LEU A 4 0.21 4.42 -28.69
N ALA A 5 1.33 4.18 -28.00
CA ALA A 5 2.47 5.10 -28.00
C ALA A 5 3.13 5.20 -29.38
N MET A 6 3.27 4.07 -30.10
CA MET A 6 3.73 4.07 -31.50
C MET A 6 2.78 4.84 -32.41
N ILE A 7 1.46 4.64 -32.28
CA ILE A 7 0.46 5.38 -33.07
C ILE A 7 0.56 6.90 -32.81
N LEU A 8 0.68 7.31 -31.55
CA LEU A 8 0.88 8.72 -31.16
C LEU A 8 2.19 9.32 -31.73
N PHE A 9 3.26 8.54 -31.73
CA PHE A 9 4.53 8.94 -32.34
C PHE A 9 4.39 9.20 -33.85
N PHE A 10 3.73 8.31 -34.59
CA PHE A 10 3.52 8.53 -36.02
C PHE A 10 2.56 9.69 -36.32
N ILE A 11 1.51 9.88 -35.52
CA ILE A 11 0.58 11.02 -35.68
C ILE A 11 1.31 12.35 -35.49
N THR A 12 2.17 12.45 -34.47
CA THR A 12 2.94 13.68 -34.21
C THR A 12 3.97 13.94 -35.30
N LEU A 13 4.66 12.90 -35.80
CA LEU A 13 5.59 12.99 -36.92
C LEU A 13 4.91 13.49 -38.21
N ILE A 14 3.75 12.90 -38.56
CA ILE A 14 2.96 13.33 -39.73
C ILE A 14 2.47 14.77 -39.56
N GLY A 15 2.07 15.16 -38.34
CA GLY A 15 1.67 16.53 -38.00
C GLY A 15 2.79 17.55 -38.24
N ILE A 16 4.02 17.23 -37.84
CA ILE A 16 5.21 18.07 -38.09
C ILE A 16 5.43 18.25 -39.59
N ILE A 17 5.49 17.14 -40.35
CA ILE A 17 5.74 17.16 -41.80
C ILE A 17 4.67 17.98 -42.52
N THR A 18 3.40 17.74 -42.19
CA THR A 18 2.26 18.47 -42.79
C THR A 18 2.35 19.97 -42.50
N THR A 19 2.70 20.34 -41.28
CA THR A 19 2.82 21.76 -40.88
C THR A 19 3.99 22.45 -41.60
N ILE A 20 5.12 21.77 -41.78
CA ILE A 20 6.27 22.29 -42.55
C ILE A 20 5.87 22.54 -44.01
N VAL A 21 5.16 21.60 -44.65
CA VAL A 21 4.66 21.76 -46.03
C VAL A 21 3.72 22.95 -46.13
N LEU A 22 2.82 23.13 -45.15
CA LEU A 22 1.91 24.28 -45.11
C LEU A 22 2.64 25.62 -44.92
N ILE A 23 3.72 25.65 -44.14
CA ILE A 23 4.56 26.86 -43.97
C ILE A 23 5.22 27.22 -45.30
N ILE A 24 5.83 26.26 -45.99
CA ILE A 24 6.46 26.47 -47.30
C ILE A 24 5.41 26.94 -48.32
N TYR A 25 4.25 26.29 -48.36
CA TYR A 25 3.16 26.67 -49.25
C TYR A 25 2.61 28.08 -48.95
N SER A 26 2.52 28.45 -47.67
CA SER A 26 2.12 29.79 -47.24
C SER A 26 3.11 30.89 -47.66
N ALA A 27 4.40 30.57 -47.72
CA ALA A 27 5.44 31.50 -48.17
C ALA A 27 5.37 31.74 -49.68
N ILE A 28 4.94 30.74 -50.45
CA ILE A 28 4.82 30.83 -51.92
C ILE A 28 3.47 31.46 -52.32
N LYS A 29 2.38 31.13 -51.62
CA LYS A 29 1.02 31.59 -51.96
C LYS A 29 0.61 32.79 -51.11
N LYS A 30 0.67 33.99 -51.69
CA LYS A 30 0.35 35.28 -51.04
C LYS A 30 -1.03 35.38 -50.36
N ASN A 31 -2.04 34.60 -50.79
CA ASN A 31 -3.40 34.61 -50.24
C ASN A 31 -3.73 33.35 -49.44
N PHE A 32 -2.74 32.76 -48.77
CA PHE A 32 -2.96 31.55 -47.98
C PHE A 32 -3.78 31.84 -46.71
N LYS A 33 -4.70 30.93 -46.38
CA LYS A 33 -5.70 31.10 -45.31
C LYS A 33 -5.09 31.28 -43.92
N TYR A 34 -3.93 30.66 -43.66
CA TYR A 34 -3.30 30.66 -42.33
C TYR A 34 -2.12 31.63 -42.27
N ARG A 35 -2.03 32.38 -41.17
CA ARG A 35 -0.91 33.31 -40.94
C ARG A 35 0.36 32.53 -40.56
N PRO A 36 1.55 32.95 -41.01
CA PRO A 36 2.81 32.24 -40.71
C PRO A 36 3.07 32.11 -39.21
N LYS A 37 2.67 33.10 -38.40
CA LYS A 37 2.77 33.04 -36.93
C LYS A 37 1.91 31.93 -36.32
N GLN A 38 0.72 31.66 -36.87
CA GLN A 38 -0.17 30.60 -36.38
C GLN A 38 0.41 29.22 -36.71
N LEU A 39 0.94 29.05 -37.92
CA LEU A 39 1.60 27.80 -38.33
C LEU A 39 2.86 27.51 -37.51
N ALA A 40 3.63 28.56 -37.17
CA ALA A 40 4.80 28.42 -36.30
C ALA A 40 4.43 27.95 -34.88
N ILE A 41 3.34 28.48 -34.29
CA ILE A 41 2.85 28.02 -32.99
C ILE A 41 2.43 26.55 -33.04
N VAL A 42 1.68 26.16 -34.08
CA VAL A 42 1.26 24.75 -34.27
C VAL A 42 2.47 23.82 -34.42
N LEU A 43 3.49 24.24 -35.16
CA LEU A 43 4.73 23.47 -35.31
C LEU A 43 5.45 23.27 -33.97
N VAL A 44 5.55 24.31 -33.14
CA VAL A 44 6.16 24.21 -31.81
C VAL A 44 5.40 23.22 -30.92
N ILE A 45 4.06 23.24 -30.94
CA ILE A 45 3.23 22.30 -30.16
C ILE A 45 3.55 20.85 -30.57
N PHE A 46 3.62 20.56 -31.87
CA PHE A 46 3.94 19.22 -32.35
C PHE A 46 5.37 18.80 -32.00
N ILE A 47 6.35 19.71 -32.04
CA ILE A 47 7.74 19.41 -31.65
C ILE A 47 7.84 19.10 -30.15
N VAL A 48 7.17 19.88 -29.30
CA VAL A 48 7.14 19.63 -27.85
C VAL A 48 6.48 18.29 -27.53
N ALA A 49 5.35 17.98 -28.19
CA ALA A 49 4.68 16.69 -28.05
C ALA A 49 5.55 15.51 -28.53
N PHE A 50 6.29 15.69 -29.63
CA PHE A 50 7.19 14.69 -30.18
C PHE A 50 8.37 14.40 -29.23
N ILE A 51 9.02 15.45 -28.70
CA ILE A 51 10.11 15.32 -27.72
C ILE A 51 9.62 14.68 -26.42
N GLY A 52 8.44 15.09 -25.92
CA GLY A 52 7.84 14.47 -24.73
C GLY A 52 7.57 12.98 -24.95
N SER A 53 7.11 12.61 -26.15
CA SER A 53 6.88 11.20 -26.51
C SER A 53 8.17 10.39 -26.57
N THR A 54 9.29 10.92 -27.08
CA THR A 54 10.55 10.16 -27.19
C THR A 54 11.22 9.95 -25.84
N ILE A 55 11.18 10.95 -24.95
CA ILE A 55 11.70 10.83 -23.58
C ILE A 55 10.87 9.80 -22.78
N PHE A 56 9.55 9.85 -22.92
CA PHE A 56 8.66 8.89 -22.27
C PHE A 56 8.87 7.46 -22.79
N TYR A 57 9.03 7.29 -24.11
CA TYR A 57 9.27 5.98 -24.71
C TYR A 57 10.64 5.40 -24.34
N GLY A 58 11.70 6.23 -24.30
CA GLY A 58 13.04 5.83 -23.91
C GLY A 58 13.16 5.38 -22.44
N ALA A 59 12.39 6.00 -21.53
CA ALA A 59 12.33 5.58 -20.13
C ALA A 59 11.59 4.25 -19.93
N VAL A 60 10.65 3.90 -20.81
CA VAL A 60 9.83 2.69 -20.73
C VAL A 60 10.50 1.49 -21.43
N GLN A 61 11.32 1.71 -22.47
CA GLN A 61 12.01 0.63 -23.20
C GLN A 61 13.37 0.20 -22.62
N SER A 62 13.83 0.83 -21.53
CA SER A 62 14.97 0.28 -20.77
C SER A 62 14.69 -1.19 -20.41
N PRO A 63 15.66 -2.11 -20.59
CA PRO A 63 15.52 -3.50 -20.18
C PRO A 63 15.04 -3.64 -18.73
N GLU A 64 15.46 -2.72 -17.85
CA GLU A 64 15.00 -2.68 -16.46
C GLU A 64 13.53 -2.30 -16.33
N SER A 65 13.06 -1.31 -17.09
CA SER A 65 11.66 -0.85 -17.04
C SER A 65 10.72 -1.91 -17.59
N LYS A 66 11.12 -2.58 -18.68
CA LYS A 66 10.37 -3.69 -19.25
C LYS A 66 10.33 -4.90 -18.30
N ALA A 67 11.46 -5.26 -17.72
CA ALA A 67 11.52 -6.33 -16.72
C ALA A 67 10.67 -6.02 -15.48
N LYS A 68 10.67 -4.77 -15.00
CA LYS A 68 9.80 -4.34 -13.88
C LYS A 68 8.32 -4.37 -14.24
N PHE A 69 7.96 -4.00 -15.47
CA PHE A 69 6.58 -4.06 -15.94
C PHE A 69 6.09 -5.50 -16.10
N GLU A 70 6.89 -6.37 -16.68
CA GLU A 70 6.60 -7.81 -16.82
C GLU A 70 6.54 -8.51 -15.46
N ALA A 71 7.45 -8.20 -14.54
CA ALA A 71 7.41 -8.71 -13.16
C ALA A 71 6.16 -8.22 -12.42
N SER A 72 5.74 -6.97 -12.61
CA SER A 72 4.51 -6.44 -12.01
C SER A 72 3.24 -7.09 -12.57
N GLN A 73 3.21 -7.43 -13.86
CA GLN A 73 2.11 -8.16 -14.48
C GLN A 73 2.04 -9.60 -13.94
N LYS A 74 3.17 -10.30 -13.85
CA LYS A 74 3.25 -11.64 -13.25
C LYS A 74 2.81 -11.65 -11.79
N ALA A 75 3.28 -10.69 -10.99
CA ALA A 75 2.88 -10.57 -9.58
C ALA A 75 1.37 -10.36 -9.41
N LYS A 76 0.74 -9.56 -10.29
CA LYS A 76 -0.73 -9.39 -10.28
C LYS A 76 -1.49 -10.65 -10.65
N GLU A 77 -0.95 -11.44 -11.58
CA GLU A 77 -1.55 -12.70 -12.01
C GLU A 77 -1.43 -13.78 -10.92
N GLU A 78 -0.28 -13.85 -10.25
CA GLU A 78 -0.06 -14.70 -9.07
C GLU A 78 -0.92 -14.27 -7.88
N GLU A 79 -1.07 -12.97 -7.61
CA GLU A 79 -1.94 -12.46 -6.54
C GLU A 79 -3.42 -12.80 -6.81
N LYS A 80 -3.85 -12.70 -8.07
CA LYS A 80 -5.21 -13.06 -8.47
C LYS A 80 -5.46 -14.58 -8.31
N ALA A 81 -4.48 -15.41 -8.71
CA ALA A 81 -4.55 -16.85 -8.53
C ALA A 81 -4.58 -17.25 -7.04
N GLN A 82 -3.79 -16.58 -6.18
CA GLN A 82 -3.80 -16.82 -4.73
C GLN A 82 -5.12 -16.39 -4.09
N LYS A 83 -5.70 -15.25 -4.49
CA LYS A 83 -7.02 -14.82 -4.02
C LYS A 83 -8.12 -15.81 -4.42
N GLU A 84 -8.06 -16.35 -5.63
CA GLU A 84 -9.02 -17.34 -6.12
C GLU A 84 -8.86 -18.70 -5.41
N LEU A 85 -7.63 -19.09 -5.08
CA LEU A 85 -7.35 -20.28 -4.27
C LEU A 85 -7.89 -20.11 -2.83
N ALA A 86 -7.60 -18.96 -2.20
CA ALA A 86 -8.06 -18.66 -0.84
C ALA A 86 -9.59 -18.59 -0.76
N GLU A 87 -10.27 -18.07 -1.80
CA GLU A 87 -11.73 -18.05 -1.85
C GLU A 87 -12.32 -19.47 -2.03
N LYS A 88 -11.66 -20.34 -2.79
CA LYS A 88 -12.04 -21.76 -2.92
C LYS A 88 -11.83 -22.53 -1.62
N GLU A 89 -10.71 -22.31 -0.93
CA GLU A 89 -10.45 -22.93 0.38
C GLU A 89 -11.45 -22.48 1.43
N LYS A 90 -11.82 -21.19 1.44
CA LYS A 90 -12.81 -20.65 2.36
C LYS A 90 -14.21 -21.26 2.13
N LYS A 91 -14.63 -21.41 0.87
CA LYS A 91 -15.89 -22.08 0.50
C LYS A 91 -15.88 -23.56 0.86
N ALA A 92 -14.75 -24.26 0.67
CA ALA A 92 -14.61 -25.67 1.04
C ALA A 92 -14.65 -25.89 2.57
N ASN A 93 -14.12 -24.95 3.36
CA ASN A 93 -14.19 -25.02 4.82
C ASN A 93 -15.59 -24.68 5.37
N GLU A 94 -16.31 -23.76 4.73
CA GLU A 94 -17.71 -23.44 5.07
C GLU A 94 -18.66 -24.62 4.76
N GLU A 95 -18.41 -25.40 3.69
CA GLU A 95 -19.15 -26.64 3.41
C GLU A 95 -18.86 -27.76 4.41
N LYS A 96 -17.59 -27.91 4.85
CA LYS A 96 -17.23 -28.88 5.90
C LYS A 96 -17.87 -28.55 7.26
N GLN A 97 -17.90 -27.26 7.65
CA GLN A 97 -18.57 -26.85 8.88
C GLN A 97 -20.11 -27.04 8.83
N LYS A 98 -20.73 -26.95 7.65
CA LYS A 98 -22.17 -27.25 7.51
C LYS A 98 -22.49 -28.75 7.61
N GLN A 99 -21.58 -29.62 7.18
CA GLN A 99 -21.73 -31.08 7.31
C GLN A 99 -21.49 -31.54 8.76
N GLU A 100 -20.55 -30.92 9.47
CA GLU A 100 -20.26 -31.23 10.88
C GLU A 100 -21.42 -30.79 11.81
N ASN A 101 -22.10 -29.68 11.51
CA ASN A 101 -23.27 -29.20 12.26
C ASN A 101 -24.58 -30.01 12.01
N GLN A 102 -24.60 -30.93 11.05
CA GLN A 102 -25.74 -31.86 10.83
C GLN A 102 -25.57 -33.19 11.58
N GLN A 103 -24.38 -33.52 12.07
CA GLN A 103 -24.15 -34.77 12.82
C GLN A 103 -24.28 -34.62 14.35
N VAL A 104 -24.37 -33.38 14.87
CA VAL A 104 -24.55 -33.11 16.31
C VAL A 104 -26.03 -33.01 16.72
N LYS A 105 -26.96 -33.12 15.76
CA LYS A 105 -28.41 -32.98 16.02
C LYS A 105 -29.16 -34.31 16.05
N GLU A 106 -28.56 -35.37 16.56
CA GLU A 106 -29.25 -36.65 16.78
C GLU A 106 -28.62 -37.48 17.93
N ASN A 107 -28.26 -36.86 19.05
CA ASN A 107 -28.21 -37.60 20.33
C ASN A 107 -28.07 -36.65 21.52
N SER A 108 -29.16 -36.33 22.21
CA SER A 108 -29.17 -35.96 23.64
C SER A 108 -30.60 -35.68 24.10
N GLU A 109 -31.30 -36.74 24.49
CA GLU A 109 -32.34 -36.67 25.52
C GLU A 109 -32.13 -37.84 26.49
N ALA A 110 -32.38 -37.58 27.78
CA ALA A 110 -32.19 -38.43 28.96
C ALA A 110 -30.73 -38.43 29.51
N THR A 111 -30.42 -38.14 30.79
CA THR A 111 -31.19 -38.25 32.03
C THR A 111 -30.57 -37.37 33.12
N VAL A 112 -31.42 -36.93 34.05
CA VAL A 112 -31.16 -36.10 35.24
C VAL A 112 -30.56 -36.93 36.39
N GLU A 113 -29.85 -36.23 37.30
CA GLU A 113 -29.69 -36.50 38.76
C GLU A 113 -28.37 -37.06 39.34
N THR A 114 -27.73 -36.19 40.16
CA THR A 114 -27.11 -36.39 41.50
C THR A 114 -25.65 -36.84 41.74
N VAL A 115 -24.94 -35.94 42.46
CA VAL A 115 -23.92 -36.11 43.55
C VAL A 115 -22.41 -36.06 43.23
N GLN A 116 -21.83 -34.89 43.59
CA GLN A 116 -20.56 -34.57 44.30
C GLN A 116 -19.24 -35.31 43.96
N LYS A 117 -18.15 -34.57 43.65
CA LYS A 117 -17.13 -33.99 44.57
C LYS A 117 -15.75 -33.75 43.89
N GLU A 118 -15.12 -32.62 44.26
CA GLU A 118 -13.68 -32.28 44.32
C GLU A 118 -12.87 -31.71 43.11
N GLU A 119 -12.37 -30.47 43.34
CA GLU A 119 -11.08 -29.81 42.97
C GLU A 119 -10.77 -29.55 41.47
N THR A 120 -10.45 -28.36 40.93
CA THR A 120 -9.65 -27.19 41.36
C THR A 120 -9.92 -26.04 40.33
N PRO A 121 -9.74 -24.72 40.63
CA PRO A 121 -10.22 -23.66 39.74
C PRO A 121 -9.20 -23.30 38.66
N VAL A 122 -9.55 -23.47 37.38
CA VAL A 122 -8.85 -22.82 36.27
C VAL A 122 -9.63 -21.55 35.93
N VAL A 123 -9.09 -20.41 36.35
CA VAL A 123 -9.52 -19.09 35.92
C VAL A 123 -9.34 -19.02 34.40
N ALA A 124 -10.45 -19.02 33.66
CA ALA A 124 -10.45 -18.68 32.25
C ALA A 124 -10.09 -17.19 32.12
N GLU A 125 -8.85 -16.91 31.70
CA GLU A 125 -8.43 -15.56 31.33
C GLU A 125 -9.21 -15.13 30.08
N VAL A 126 -10.14 -14.20 30.27
CA VAL A 126 -10.79 -13.48 29.17
C VAL A 126 -9.71 -12.75 28.37
N PRO A 127 -9.62 -12.91 27.04
CA PRO A 127 -8.60 -12.20 26.26
C PRO A 127 -8.78 -10.69 26.43
N LYS A 128 -7.76 -10.06 27.01
CA LYS A 128 -7.70 -8.61 27.21
C LYS A 128 -7.66 -7.94 25.83
N VAL A 129 -8.75 -7.33 25.41
CA VAL A 129 -8.78 -6.48 24.21
C VAL A 129 -7.91 -5.26 24.49
N ASP A 130 -6.84 -5.10 23.73
CA ASP A 130 -5.94 -3.95 23.81
C ASP A 130 -6.65 -2.70 23.26
N ASP A 131 -7.03 -1.81 24.16
CA ASP A 131 -7.84 -0.61 23.88
C ASP A 131 -7.05 0.51 23.20
N ARG A 132 -5.72 0.42 23.14
CA ARG A 132 -4.83 1.38 22.47
C ARG A 132 -5.15 1.56 21.00
N PHE A 133 -5.69 0.53 20.35
CA PHE A 133 -5.97 0.51 18.91
C PHE A 133 -7.45 0.71 18.56
N ILE A 134 -8.32 0.84 19.56
CA ILE A 134 -9.76 1.04 19.31
C ILE A 134 -9.99 2.50 18.93
N ILE A 135 -10.43 2.70 17.68
CA ILE A 135 -10.81 3.99 17.12
C ILE A 135 -12.33 4.19 17.17
N LYS A 136 -12.75 5.45 17.34
CA LYS A 136 -14.16 5.86 17.25
C LYS A 136 -14.53 6.28 15.83
N SER A 137 -13.55 6.77 15.09
CA SER A 137 -13.69 7.20 13.70
C SER A 137 -13.93 6.01 12.76
N GLU A 138 -14.56 6.27 11.62
CA GLU A 138 -14.77 5.24 10.59
C GLU A 138 -13.41 4.77 10.04
N PRO A 139 -13.17 3.44 9.95
CA PRO A 139 -11.94 2.90 9.39
C PRO A 139 -11.67 3.37 7.95
N ASN A 140 -10.39 3.38 7.55
CA ASN A 140 -9.92 3.79 6.21
C ASN A 140 -10.17 5.27 5.87
N THR A 141 -10.30 6.14 6.87
CA THR A 141 -10.50 7.58 6.67
C THR A 141 -9.32 8.40 7.21
N SER A 142 -9.19 9.64 6.76
CA SER A 142 -8.23 10.59 7.36
C SER A 142 -8.53 10.83 8.85
N ALA A 143 -9.80 10.81 9.28
CA ALA A 143 -10.16 11.00 10.68
C ALA A 143 -9.64 9.86 11.56
N ALA A 144 -9.73 8.60 11.10
CA ALA A 144 -9.14 7.46 11.79
C ALA A 144 -7.61 7.56 11.89
N VAL A 145 -6.94 8.01 10.82
CA VAL A 145 -5.50 8.30 10.85
C VAL A 145 -5.21 9.36 11.92
N ASP A 146 -5.89 10.50 11.88
CA ASP A 146 -5.67 11.60 12.83
C ASP A 146 -5.88 11.16 14.29
N GLU A 147 -6.90 10.33 14.55
CA GLU A 147 -7.16 9.76 15.87
C GLU A 147 -6.01 8.87 16.36
N LEU A 148 -5.50 7.98 15.52
CA LEU A 148 -4.38 7.09 15.84
C LEU A 148 -3.07 7.85 16.06
N LEU A 149 -2.77 8.83 15.19
CA LEU A 149 -1.58 9.68 15.33
C LEU A 149 -1.62 10.49 16.61
N LYS A 150 -2.77 11.11 16.90
CA LYS A 150 -2.96 11.86 18.14
C LYS A 150 -2.74 10.97 19.35
N ARG A 151 -3.32 9.76 19.35
CA ARG A 151 -3.19 8.83 20.47
C ARG A 151 -1.75 8.34 20.65
N GLY A 152 -1.10 7.89 19.59
CA GLY A 152 0.31 7.46 19.64
C GLY A 152 1.24 8.54 20.19
N LYS A 153 1.04 9.79 19.75
CA LYS A 153 1.75 10.96 20.28
C LYS A 153 1.44 11.30 21.73
N GLU A 154 0.20 11.11 22.18
CA GLU A 154 -0.17 11.33 23.58
C GLU A 154 0.48 10.29 24.49
N ASP A 155 0.45 9.03 24.07
CA ASP A 155 1.04 7.90 24.79
C ASP A 155 2.57 7.94 24.79
N SER A 156 3.20 8.52 23.76
CA SER A 156 4.66 8.65 23.68
C SER A 156 5.28 9.43 24.84
N LYS A 157 4.52 10.33 25.47
CA LYS A 157 4.98 11.19 26.58
C LYS A 157 5.39 10.40 27.82
N ASN A 158 4.78 9.23 28.03
CA ASN A 158 5.01 8.38 29.20
C ASN A 158 5.47 6.97 28.79
N THR A 159 5.90 6.81 27.54
CA THR A 159 6.30 5.52 27.00
C THR A 159 7.58 5.02 27.67
N THR A 160 7.57 3.74 28.04
CA THR A 160 8.71 3.02 28.63
C THR A 160 9.56 2.34 27.55
N ASP A 161 10.79 1.98 27.89
CA ASP A 161 11.67 1.21 26.98
C ASP A 161 11.02 -0.12 26.54
N SER A 162 10.28 -0.79 27.43
CA SER A 162 9.54 -2.00 27.08
C SER A 162 8.47 -1.76 26.02
N GLN A 163 7.78 -0.62 26.05
CA GLN A 163 6.78 -0.24 25.04
C GLN A 163 7.44 0.20 23.73
N ILE A 164 8.63 0.80 23.79
CA ILE A 164 9.45 1.08 22.60
C ILE A 164 9.84 -0.24 21.93
N LYS A 165 10.33 -1.22 22.70
CA LYS A 165 10.67 -2.56 22.20
C LYS A 165 9.46 -3.26 21.60
N GLU A 166 8.31 -3.19 22.27
CA GLU A 166 7.05 -3.72 21.73
C GLU A 166 6.71 -3.13 20.35
N ALA A 167 6.77 -1.80 20.23
CA ALA A 167 6.49 -1.10 18.99
C ALA A 167 7.50 -1.41 17.87
N VAL A 168 8.80 -1.41 18.18
CA VAL A 168 9.87 -1.76 17.22
C VAL A 168 9.71 -3.21 16.75
N LYS A 169 9.47 -4.14 17.68
CA LYS A 169 9.24 -5.54 17.36
C LYS A 169 8.04 -5.70 16.46
N PHE A 170 6.91 -5.05 16.77
CA PHE A 170 5.72 -5.08 15.93
C PHE A 170 6.01 -4.60 14.50
N ILE A 171 6.73 -3.47 14.36
CA ILE A 171 7.11 -2.93 13.05
C ILE A 171 8.04 -3.92 12.32
N ASN A 172 9.05 -4.45 12.99
CA ASN A 172 9.98 -5.44 12.42
C ASN A 172 9.24 -6.70 11.93
N ASP A 173 8.34 -7.26 12.74
CA ASP A 173 7.59 -8.46 12.38
C ASP A 173 6.72 -8.23 11.14
N ASN A 174 6.07 -7.06 11.04
CA ASN A 174 5.19 -6.74 9.91
C ASN A 174 5.93 -6.22 8.67
N TYR A 175 7.20 -5.84 8.78
CA TYR A 175 8.05 -5.63 7.61
C TYR A 175 8.14 -6.91 6.76
N TYR A 176 8.26 -8.07 7.40
CA TYR A 176 8.31 -9.37 6.73
C TYR A 176 6.92 -9.97 6.51
N ASN A 177 5.95 -9.68 7.39
CA ASN A 177 4.61 -10.25 7.37
C ASN A 177 3.53 -9.38 6.69
N ASN A 178 3.94 -8.35 5.95
CA ASN A 178 3.09 -7.43 5.18
C ASN A 178 2.23 -6.46 6.02
N TYR A 179 2.64 -5.19 6.06
CA TYR A 179 1.91 -4.09 6.72
C TYR A 179 0.47 -3.88 6.24
N TRP A 180 0.11 -4.33 5.03
CA TRP A 180 -1.19 -4.07 4.41
C TRP A 180 -2.12 -5.29 4.43
N ALA A 181 -1.79 -6.32 5.21
CA ALA A 181 -2.58 -7.55 5.23
C ALA A 181 -4.02 -7.33 5.73
N ASN A 182 -4.24 -6.40 6.65
CA ASN A 182 -5.58 -5.97 7.09
C ASN A 182 -5.53 -4.63 7.84
N ASN A 183 -6.70 -4.04 8.07
CA ASN A 183 -6.86 -2.78 8.78
C ASN A 183 -6.23 -2.77 10.18
N SER A 184 -6.34 -3.86 10.95
CA SER A 184 -5.80 -3.89 12.31
C SER A 184 -4.28 -3.75 12.32
N ILE A 185 -3.58 -4.41 11.39
CA ILE A 185 -2.12 -4.24 11.25
C ILE A 185 -1.80 -2.81 10.86
N MET A 186 -2.53 -2.26 9.90
CA MET A 186 -2.30 -0.89 9.43
C MET A 186 -2.52 0.15 10.54
N GLU A 187 -3.60 0.02 11.30
CA GLU A 187 -3.93 0.91 12.43
C GLU A 187 -2.87 0.83 13.52
N LYS A 188 -2.42 -0.39 13.87
CA LYS A 188 -1.30 -0.59 14.80
C LYS A 188 -0.01 0.02 14.29
N THR A 189 0.31 -0.12 13.00
CA THR A 189 1.51 0.49 12.42
C THR A 189 1.45 2.01 12.48
N ILE A 190 0.30 2.63 12.21
CA ILE A 190 0.10 4.08 12.33
C ILE A 190 0.31 4.52 13.79
N TYR A 191 -0.34 3.84 14.74
CA TYR A 191 -0.20 4.13 16.17
C TYR A 191 1.25 4.00 16.66
N TYR A 192 1.88 2.84 16.43
CA TYR A 192 3.25 2.59 16.89
C TYR A 192 4.26 3.49 16.17
N GLY A 193 4.03 3.78 14.88
CA GLY A 193 4.84 4.74 14.14
C GLY A 193 4.84 6.11 14.82
N SER A 194 3.66 6.63 15.14
CA SER A 194 3.52 7.92 15.81
C SER A 194 4.07 7.91 17.24
N LEU A 195 3.87 6.81 17.98
CA LEU A 195 4.44 6.60 19.32
C LEU A 195 5.96 6.68 19.30
N LEU A 196 6.62 6.06 18.32
CA LEU A 196 8.08 6.08 18.20
C LEU A 196 8.60 7.42 17.70
N GLU A 197 7.95 8.02 16.69
CA GLU A 197 8.32 9.35 16.18
C GLU A 197 8.33 10.40 17.30
N HIS A 198 7.34 10.35 18.19
CA HIS A 198 7.19 11.31 19.28
C HIS A 198 7.79 10.83 20.60
N SER A 199 8.51 9.72 20.62
CA SER A 199 9.22 9.24 21.83
C SER A 199 10.52 10.03 22.05
N ASN A 200 11.05 10.00 23.28
CA ASN A 200 12.37 10.56 23.58
C ASN A 200 13.51 9.56 23.28
N SER A 201 13.37 8.79 22.20
CA SER A 201 14.30 7.72 21.80
C SER A 201 15.47 8.25 20.97
N ASN A 202 16.38 7.35 20.58
CA ASN A 202 17.42 7.69 19.61
C ASN A 202 16.84 7.98 18.22
N LYS A 203 17.66 8.65 17.38
CA LYS A 203 17.27 9.10 16.05
C LYS A 203 16.82 7.98 15.11
N ASP A 204 17.41 6.80 15.20
CA ASP A 204 17.06 5.68 14.32
C ASP A 204 15.68 5.11 14.67
N ILE A 205 15.32 5.07 15.97
CA ILE A 205 13.97 4.70 16.42
C ILE A 205 12.93 5.75 16.00
N ILE A 206 13.24 7.04 16.17
CA ILE A 206 12.35 8.12 15.73
C ILE A 206 12.13 8.04 14.22
N SER A 207 13.19 7.83 13.44
CA SER A 207 13.11 7.70 11.97
C SER A 207 12.28 6.47 11.56
N LEU A 208 12.46 5.33 12.24
CA LEU A 208 11.64 4.14 12.05
C LEU A 208 10.15 4.47 12.22
N GLY A 209 9.80 5.22 13.28
CA GLY A 209 8.43 5.64 13.56
C GLY A 209 7.82 6.46 12.42
N THR A 210 8.52 7.52 12.00
CA THR A 210 8.11 8.40 10.91
C THR A 210 7.91 7.64 9.59
N ASP A 211 8.80 6.71 9.26
CA ASP A 211 8.70 5.95 8.00
C ASP A 211 7.60 4.87 8.07
N ALA A 212 7.45 4.19 9.21
CA ALA A 212 6.39 3.20 9.44
C ALA A 212 4.99 3.82 9.37
N GLU A 213 4.82 5.00 9.96
CA GLU A 213 3.56 5.74 9.82
C GLU A 213 3.27 6.08 8.35
N GLN A 214 4.24 6.67 7.66
CA GLN A 214 4.05 7.14 6.28
C GLN A 214 3.82 6.01 5.29
N VAL A 215 4.48 4.85 5.47
CA VAL A 215 4.32 3.70 4.57
C VAL A 215 2.91 3.13 4.60
N VAL A 216 2.16 3.36 5.68
CA VAL A 216 0.81 2.82 5.88
C VAL A 216 -0.29 3.88 5.71
N LYS A 217 -0.15 5.09 6.29
CA LYS A 217 -1.28 6.01 6.44
C LYS A 217 -1.92 6.45 5.12
N TYR A 218 -1.14 6.61 4.05
CA TYR A 218 -1.66 7.01 2.75
C TYR A 218 -2.38 5.87 2.04
N ILE A 219 -1.92 4.63 2.23
CA ILE A 219 -2.60 3.44 1.70
C ILE A 219 -3.88 3.16 2.48
N TYR A 220 -3.84 3.31 3.80
CA TYR A 220 -5.00 3.12 4.69
C TYR A 220 -6.20 3.97 4.26
N ARG A 221 -5.96 5.23 3.90
CA ARG A 221 -6.99 6.16 3.43
C ARG A 221 -7.20 6.18 1.91
N GLY A 222 -6.63 5.21 1.19
CA GLY A 222 -6.79 5.06 -0.26
C GLY A 222 -6.14 6.15 -1.13
N ALA A 223 -5.20 6.92 -0.57
CA ALA A 223 -4.49 7.99 -1.28
C ALA A 223 -3.28 7.48 -2.08
N GLU A 224 -2.64 6.40 -1.62
CA GLU A 224 -1.51 5.75 -2.29
C GLU A 224 -1.77 4.25 -2.49
N LYS A 225 -0.96 3.63 -3.34
CA LYS A 225 -0.90 2.18 -3.56
C LYS A 225 0.44 1.64 -3.07
N VAL A 226 0.47 0.35 -2.71
CA VAL A 226 1.70 -0.35 -2.30
C VAL A 226 2.86 -0.15 -3.29
N ALA A 227 2.56 -0.10 -4.59
CA ALA A 227 3.56 0.04 -5.65
C ALA A 227 4.05 1.48 -5.88
N ASP A 228 3.49 2.49 -5.22
CA ASP A 228 3.86 3.89 -5.43
C ASP A 228 5.30 4.15 -4.92
N THR A 229 6.00 5.05 -5.62
CA THR A 229 7.41 5.33 -5.34
C THR A 229 7.66 5.82 -3.92
N SER A 230 6.76 6.65 -3.38
CA SER A 230 6.79 7.15 -2.00
C SER A 230 6.70 6.00 -1.00
N THR A 231 5.72 5.11 -1.16
CA THR A 231 5.56 3.91 -0.33
C THR A 231 6.81 3.03 -0.38
N GLN A 232 7.32 2.73 -1.57
CA GLN A 232 8.52 1.90 -1.74
C GLN A 232 9.78 2.58 -1.16
N SER A 233 9.86 3.91 -1.20
CA SER A 233 10.92 4.66 -0.54
C SER A 233 10.86 4.50 0.97
N ASN A 234 9.67 4.64 1.57
CA ASN A 234 9.48 4.49 3.02
C ASN A 234 9.82 3.06 3.48
N LEU A 235 9.41 2.02 2.75
CA LEU A 235 9.84 0.63 3.02
C LEU A 235 11.36 0.47 3.08
N LYS A 236 12.09 1.13 2.16
CA LYS A 236 13.56 1.07 2.16
C LYS A 236 14.16 1.80 3.36
N GLN A 237 13.56 2.90 3.81
CA GLN A 237 14.04 3.63 4.98
C GLN A 237 13.76 2.86 6.27
N ILE A 238 12.59 2.22 6.40
CA ILE A 238 12.27 1.30 7.51
C ILE A 238 13.34 0.23 7.64
N LYS A 239 13.71 -0.43 6.53
CA LYS A 239 14.77 -1.45 6.55
C LYS A 239 16.09 -0.90 7.09
N LYS A 240 16.51 0.27 6.60
CA LYS A 240 17.76 0.91 7.04
C LYS A 240 17.74 1.28 8.53
N SER A 241 16.60 1.73 9.04
CA SER A 241 16.43 2.04 10.46
C SER A 241 16.49 0.77 11.30
N LEU A 242 15.81 -0.31 10.89
CA LEU A 242 15.84 -1.62 11.56
C LEU A 242 17.24 -2.26 11.60
N GLU A 243 18.05 -2.07 10.54
CA GLU A 243 19.44 -2.55 10.49
C GLU A 243 20.35 -1.87 11.53
N LYS A 244 20.03 -0.64 11.94
CA LYS A 244 20.79 0.12 12.95
C LYS A 244 20.29 -0.09 14.37
N ILE A 245 19.03 -0.49 14.52
CA ILE A 245 18.43 -0.71 15.83
C ILE A 245 18.92 -2.06 16.39
N PRO A 246 19.36 -2.10 17.67
CA PRO A 246 19.79 -3.33 18.34
C PRO A 246 18.77 -4.47 18.28
N ASP A 247 19.28 -5.71 18.25
CA ASP A 247 18.45 -6.92 18.12
C ASP A 247 17.49 -7.16 19.28
N ASP A 248 17.78 -6.66 20.49
CA ASP A 248 16.91 -6.79 21.66
C ASP A 248 15.64 -5.94 21.56
N TYR A 249 15.56 -5.01 20.61
CA TYR A 249 14.32 -4.28 20.26
C TYR A 249 13.49 -4.99 19.19
N LYS A 250 14.03 -6.02 18.53
CA LYS A 250 13.40 -6.71 17.40
C LYS A 250 12.96 -8.15 17.71
N LYS A 251 13.30 -8.66 18.90
CA LYS A 251 13.07 -10.04 19.35
C LYS A 251 11.91 -10.17 20.32
#